data_AF-A0A7Y2G2T7-F1
#
_entry.id   AF-A0A7Y2G2T7-F1
#
_cell.length_a   1.000
_cell.length_b   1.000
_cell.length_c   1.000
_cell.angle_alpha   90.00
_cell.angle_beta   90.00
_cell.angle_gamma   90.00
#
_symmetry.space_group_name_H-M   'P 1'
#
loop_
_entity.id
_entity.type
_entity.pdbx_description
1 polymer ?
#
loop_
_entity_poly.entity_id
_entity_poly.type
_entity_poly.pdbx_seq_one_letter_code
_entity_poly.pdbx_strand_id
1 'polypeptide(L)'
;MPDDFDDPGHVVDDDTPGMTELVFGALATHDGETEPVYDFATSTCGNSYCHGGFAFAKADAGANAWGYAEDFIRGNNPSVVWSAVGTGEAECGSCHSLPPIGHIQAAQVCSSCHVGVTDAQNNILNAELHINGEKNLF
;
A
#
# COMPACT_ATOMS: atom_id res chain seq x y z
N MET A 1 19.52 0.83 9.16
CA MET A 1 20.20 0.03 8.12
C MET A 1 21.59 -0.25 8.65
N PRO A 2 22.04 -1.50 8.64
CA PRO A 2 23.41 -1.85 8.99
C PRO A 2 24.41 -1.08 8.11
N ASP A 3 25.53 -0.63 8.68
CA ASP A 3 26.54 0.19 7.98
C ASP A 3 27.73 -0.68 7.51
N ASP A 4 28.05 -1.76 8.23
CA ASP A 4 29.14 -2.69 7.94
C ASP A 4 28.65 -4.13 7.67
N PHE A 5 29.53 -4.96 7.10
CA PHE A 5 29.10 -6.29 6.62
C PHE A 5 28.77 -7.27 7.75
N ASP A 6 29.38 -7.11 8.91
CA ASP A 6 29.27 -7.95 10.09
C ASP A 6 28.34 -7.37 11.16
N ASP A 7 27.70 -6.23 10.87
CA ASP A 7 26.66 -5.68 11.72
C ASP A 7 25.47 -6.66 11.86
N PRO A 8 24.86 -6.74 13.05
CA PRO A 8 23.62 -7.50 13.25
C PRO A 8 22.56 -7.13 12.22
N GLY A 9 21.92 -8.14 11.63
CA GLY A 9 20.91 -7.98 10.58
C GLY A 9 21.46 -7.88 9.15
N HIS A 10 22.78 -7.83 8.92
CA HIS A 10 23.35 -7.84 7.56
C HIS A 10 23.68 -9.23 7.01
N VAL A 11 24.60 -9.98 7.60
CA VAL A 11 24.82 -11.42 7.29
C VAL A 11 24.86 -12.29 8.54
N VAL A 12 24.88 -11.63 9.70
CA VAL A 12 24.91 -12.23 11.02
C VAL A 12 23.49 -12.12 11.56
N ASP A 13 22.81 -13.26 11.59
CA ASP A 13 21.46 -13.44 12.10
C ASP A 13 21.51 -14.47 13.25
N ASP A 14 20.66 -14.26 14.25
CA ASP A 14 20.47 -15.16 15.39
C ASP A 14 19.71 -16.45 14.98
N ASP A 15 18.88 -16.40 13.92
CA ASP A 15 18.01 -17.51 13.50
C ASP A 15 18.44 -18.21 12.18
N THR A 16 19.02 -17.50 11.20
CA THR A 16 19.48 -18.06 9.91
C THR A 16 20.80 -17.45 9.41
N PRO A 17 21.97 -18.01 9.75
CA PRO A 17 23.26 -17.48 9.31
C PRO A 17 23.38 -17.42 7.78
N GLY A 18 23.80 -16.26 7.24
CA GLY A 18 24.14 -16.10 5.83
C GLY A 18 23.10 -15.41 4.94
N MET A 19 22.06 -14.81 5.53
CA MET A 19 21.12 -13.93 4.81
C MET A 19 20.97 -12.58 5.52
N THR A 20 20.64 -11.55 4.73
CA THR A 20 20.30 -10.22 5.25
C THR A 20 18.88 -10.19 5.77
N GLU A 21 18.70 -9.57 6.93
CA GLU A 21 17.39 -9.33 7.52
C GLU A 21 16.63 -8.26 6.73
N LEU A 22 15.40 -8.58 6.34
CA LEU A 22 14.49 -7.64 5.73
C LEU A 22 13.58 -7.04 6.81
N VAL A 23 13.90 -5.82 7.22
CA VAL A 23 13.07 -5.05 8.16
C VAL A 23 12.09 -4.19 7.38
N PHE A 24 10.79 -4.44 7.57
CA PHE A 24 9.74 -3.64 6.95
C PHE A 24 9.45 -2.37 7.76
N GLY A 25 9.33 -1.24 7.06
CA GLY A 25 8.98 0.04 7.68
C GLY A 25 7.48 0.20 7.94
N ALA A 26 7.13 1.25 8.69
CA ALA A 26 5.77 1.55 9.17
C ALA A 26 4.69 1.50 8.07
N LEU A 27 5.00 2.02 6.86
CA LEU A 27 4.06 2.02 5.74
C LEU A 27 3.71 0.59 5.30
N ALA A 28 4.73 -0.27 5.13
CA ALA A 28 4.57 -1.66 4.73
C ALA A 28 3.80 -2.47 5.77
N THR A 29 4.03 -2.19 7.05
CA THR A 29 3.33 -2.85 8.17
C THR A 29 1.95 -2.27 8.43
N HIS A 30 1.56 -1.17 7.78
CA HIS A 30 0.39 -0.37 8.15
C HIS A 30 0.37 -0.08 9.67
N ASP A 31 1.46 0.50 10.17
CA ASP A 31 1.67 0.77 11.60
C ASP A 31 1.48 -0.45 12.53
N GLY A 32 1.71 -1.66 12.01
CA GLY A 32 1.64 -2.93 12.74
C GLY A 32 0.32 -3.68 12.57
N GLU A 33 -0.60 -3.19 11.75
CA GLU A 33 -1.84 -3.91 11.42
C GLU A 33 -1.62 -5.10 10.48
N THR A 34 -0.47 -5.12 9.79
CA THR A 34 -0.07 -6.21 8.90
C THR A 34 1.35 -6.67 9.19
N GLU A 35 1.64 -7.93 8.85
CA GLU A 35 2.94 -8.57 9.02
C GLU A 35 3.52 -8.95 7.65
N PRO A 36 4.14 -7.99 6.92
CA PRO A 36 4.76 -8.26 5.63
C PRO A 36 5.84 -9.32 5.75
N VAL A 37 5.88 -10.19 4.76
CA VAL A 37 6.92 -11.23 4.65
C VAL A 37 7.54 -11.19 3.27
N TYR A 38 8.83 -11.47 3.17
CA TYR A 38 9.47 -11.68 1.87
C TYR A 38 9.82 -13.16 1.70
N ASP A 39 9.31 -13.76 0.64
CA ASP A 39 9.68 -15.10 0.22
C ASP A 39 10.88 -15.02 -0.74
N PHE A 40 12.05 -15.43 -0.25
CA PHE A 40 13.29 -15.45 -1.03
C PHE A 40 13.29 -16.49 -2.16
N ALA A 41 12.48 -17.55 -2.07
CA ALA A 41 12.42 -18.59 -3.10
C ALA A 41 11.63 -18.12 -4.32
N THR A 42 10.57 -17.36 -4.11
CA THR A 42 9.71 -16.83 -5.19
C THR A 42 9.98 -15.36 -5.51
N SER A 43 10.80 -14.68 -4.70
CA SER A 43 11.07 -13.23 -4.82
C SER A 43 9.79 -12.40 -4.77
N THR A 44 8.88 -12.75 -3.86
CA THR A 44 7.58 -12.11 -3.66
C THR A 44 7.41 -11.61 -2.23
N CYS A 45 6.73 -10.48 -2.05
CA CYS A 45 6.24 -10.10 -0.73
C CYS A 45 4.85 -10.71 -0.51
N GLY A 46 4.62 -11.25 0.68
CA GLY A 46 3.31 -11.65 1.20
C GLY A 46 2.83 -10.67 2.27
N ASN A 47 1.54 -10.69 2.57
CA ASN A 47 0.88 -9.88 3.61
C ASN A 47 1.10 -8.35 3.50
N SER A 48 1.58 -7.89 2.34
CA SER A 48 1.83 -6.50 2.00
C SER A 48 1.32 -6.28 0.58
N TYR A 49 0.66 -5.15 0.37
CA TYR A 49 -0.08 -4.86 -0.84
C TYR A 49 0.31 -3.47 -1.37
N CYS A 50 0.98 -3.42 -2.54
CA CYS A 50 1.56 -2.22 -3.19
C CYS A 50 2.44 -1.33 -2.29
N HIS A 51 2.02 -0.88 -1.12
CA HIS A 51 2.86 -0.30 -0.06
C HIS A 51 2.39 -0.65 1.36
N GLY A 52 1.30 -1.40 1.55
CA GLY A 52 0.75 -1.81 2.85
C GLY A 52 -0.66 -2.40 2.70
N GLY A 53 -1.17 -3.14 3.69
CA GLY A 53 -2.49 -3.78 3.62
C GLY A 53 -3.67 -2.87 3.97
N PHE A 54 -3.80 -1.71 3.33
CA PHE A 54 -4.76 -0.68 3.74
C PHE A 54 -6.22 -1.14 3.63
N ALA A 55 -6.94 -1.08 4.76
CA ALA A 55 -8.37 -1.33 4.83
C ALA A 55 -9.01 -0.29 5.77
N PHE A 56 -9.58 0.77 5.19
CA PHE A 56 -10.17 1.83 6.00
C PHE A 56 -11.61 1.49 6.36
N ALA A 57 -11.94 1.39 7.65
CA ALA A 57 -13.30 1.12 8.08
C ALA A 57 -14.22 2.35 7.92
N LYS A 58 -15.47 2.08 7.52
CA LYS A 58 -16.56 3.06 7.48
C LYS A 58 -16.88 3.61 8.87
N ALA A 59 -16.76 2.77 9.89
CA ALA A 59 -17.00 3.15 11.29
C ALA A 59 -16.09 4.32 11.73
N ASP A 60 -14.87 4.39 11.19
CA ASP A 60 -13.89 5.43 11.51
C ASP A 60 -13.98 6.65 10.59
N ALA A 61 -14.92 6.67 9.64
CA ALA A 61 -15.04 7.75 8.66
C ALA A 61 -15.82 8.96 9.19
N GLY A 62 -16.53 8.84 10.32
CA GLY A 62 -17.32 9.93 10.89
C GLY A 62 -18.28 10.55 9.87
N ALA A 63 -18.21 11.88 9.70
CA ALA A 63 -19.03 12.61 8.75
C ALA A 63 -18.82 12.20 7.28
N ASN A 64 -17.70 11.53 6.96
CA ASN A 64 -17.35 11.10 5.61
C ASN A 64 -17.83 9.67 5.29
N ALA A 65 -18.59 9.03 6.18
CA ALA A 65 -19.15 7.69 5.96
C ALA A 65 -20.06 7.59 4.73
N TRP A 66 -20.54 8.72 4.18
CA TRP A 66 -21.28 8.77 2.92
C TRP A 66 -20.44 8.33 1.71
N GLY A 67 -19.11 8.38 1.78
CA GLY A 67 -18.20 7.92 0.71
C GLY A 67 -18.10 6.40 0.57
N TYR A 68 -18.74 5.65 1.48
CA TYR A 68 -18.63 4.20 1.57
C TYR A 68 -19.90 3.49 1.12
N ALA A 69 -19.78 2.63 0.10
CA ALA A 69 -20.80 1.65 -0.28
C ALA A 69 -20.76 0.37 0.57
N GLU A 70 -19.58 0.01 1.08
CA GLU A 70 -19.36 -1.16 1.93
C GLU A 70 -18.81 -0.74 3.31
N ASP A 71 -18.60 -1.70 4.22
CA ASP A 71 -18.07 -1.42 5.56
C ASP A 71 -16.58 -1.02 5.54
N PHE A 72 -15.86 -1.31 4.45
CA PHE A 72 -14.45 -0.99 4.28
C PHE A 72 -14.17 -0.45 2.88
N ILE A 73 -13.21 0.46 2.77
CA ILE A 73 -12.55 0.82 1.51
C ILE A 73 -11.15 0.20 1.49
N ARG A 74 -10.84 -0.55 0.43
CA ARG A 74 -9.62 -1.35 0.30
C ARG A 74 -9.13 -1.48 -1.14
N GLY A 75 -7.91 -1.95 -1.31
CA GLY A 75 -7.34 -2.29 -2.63
C GLY A 75 -7.96 -3.54 -3.27
N ASN A 76 -7.59 -3.84 -4.52
CA ASN A 76 -8.15 -4.97 -5.29
C ASN A 76 -7.18 -6.14 -5.53
N ASN A 77 -5.89 -6.00 -5.23
CA ASN A 77 -4.92 -7.07 -5.45
C ASN A 77 -3.97 -7.26 -4.25
N PRO A 78 -4.27 -8.14 -3.29
CA PRO A 78 -3.51 -8.24 -2.03
C PRO A 78 -2.08 -8.80 -2.17
N SER A 79 -1.66 -9.24 -3.36
CA SER A 79 -0.33 -9.83 -3.58
C SER A 79 0.25 -9.31 -4.88
N VAL A 80 1.40 -8.64 -4.80
CA VAL A 80 2.15 -8.14 -5.95
C VAL A 80 3.52 -8.81 -6.03
N VAL A 81 3.96 -9.12 -7.25
CA VAL A 81 5.34 -9.60 -7.48
C VAL A 81 6.26 -8.38 -7.62
N TRP A 82 6.85 -7.95 -6.50
CA TRP A 82 7.71 -6.76 -6.46
C TRP A 82 8.93 -6.81 -7.39
N SER A 83 9.39 -8.02 -7.72
CA SER A 83 10.49 -8.25 -8.66
C SER A 83 10.07 -8.17 -10.13
N ALA A 84 8.77 -8.19 -10.44
CA ALA A 84 8.23 -8.14 -11.79
C ALA A 84 8.14 -6.70 -12.33
N VAL A 85 9.27 -5.99 -12.33
CA VAL A 85 9.35 -4.61 -12.79
C VAL A 85 8.94 -4.53 -14.28
N GLY A 86 8.00 -3.64 -14.58
CA GLY A 86 7.55 -3.40 -15.96
C GLY A 86 6.52 -4.39 -16.50
N THR A 87 5.96 -5.28 -15.67
CA THR A 87 4.93 -6.25 -16.11
C THR A 87 3.48 -5.81 -15.84
N GLY A 88 3.27 -4.51 -15.58
CA GLY A 88 1.94 -3.95 -15.38
C GLY A 88 1.46 -3.86 -13.92
N GLU A 89 2.25 -4.33 -12.95
CA GLU A 89 1.90 -4.23 -11.51
C GLU A 89 1.73 -2.78 -11.03
N ALA A 90 2.35 -1.81 -11.71
CA ALA A 90 2.23 -0.38 -11.41
C ALA A 90 1.24 0.38 -12.33
N GLU A 91 0.45 -0.32 -13.15
CA GLU A 91 -0.60 0.32 -13.95
C GLU A 91 -1.72 0.87 -13.05
N CYS A 92 -2.29 2.01 -13.44
CA CYS A 92 -3.39 2.61 -12.71
C CYS A 92 -4.54 1.60 -12.50
N GLY A 93 -4.93 1.37 -11.24
CA GLY A 93 -6.01 0.45 -10.87
C GLY A 93 -5.60 -1.02 -10.67
N SER A 94 -4.36 -1.42 -11.00
CA SER A 94 -3.82 -2.74 -10.62
C SER A 94 -3.77 -2.89 -9.09
N CYS A 95 -3.39 -1.80 -8.42
CA CYS A 95 -3.30 -1.74 -6.99
C CYS A 95 -4.69 -1.71 -6.37
N HIS A 96 -5.45 -0.62 -6.55
CA HIS A 96 -6.67 -0.39 -5.76
C HIS A 96 -7.95 -0.29 -6.57
N SER A 97 -8.01 -0.68 -7.84
CA SER A 97 -9.13 -0.35 -8.73
C SER A 97 -9.37 1.16 -8.81
N LEU A 98 -10.18 1.60 -9.74
CA LEU A 98 -10.47 3.03 -9.91
C LEU A 98 -11.99 3.22 -10.02
N PRO A 99 -12.71 3.49 -8.91
CA PRO A 99 -12.21 3.76 -7.54
C PRO A 99 -11.85 2.49 -6.72
N PRO A 100 -11.25 2.68 -5.52
CA PRO A 100 -11.16 1.65 -4.47
C PRO A 100 -12.40 0.78 -4.28
N ILE A 101 -12.19 -0.50 -3.94
CA ILE A 101 -13.29 -1.42 -3.60
C ILE A 101 -14.00 -0.88 -2.35
N GLY A 102 -15.33 -0.94 -2.34
CA GLY A 102 -16.18 -0.44 -1.26
C GLY A 102 -16.49 1.05 -1.32
N HIS A 103 -15.96 1.76 -2.33
CA HIS A 103 -16.30 3.16 -2.59
C HIS A 103 -17.74 3.29 -3.10
N ILE A 104 -18.38 4.42 -2.82
CA ILE A 104 -19.65 4.76 -3.49
C ILE A 104 -19.49 4.77 -5.02
N GLN A 105 -20.63 4.56 -5.70
CA GLN A 105 -20.76 4.82 -7.13
C GLN A 105 -20.59 6.32 -7.38
N ALA A 106 -19.35 6.75 -7.55
CA ALA A 106 -18.98 8.13 -7.82
C ALA A 106 -18.66 8.34 -9.31
N ALA A 107 -18.88 9.56 -9.79
CA ALA A 107 -18.34 9.99 -11.07
C ALA A 107 -16.81 9.92 -11.04
N GLN A 108 -16.18 9.64 -12.18
CA GLN A 108 -14.72 9.47 -12.37
C GLN A 108 -13.89 10.76 -12.15
N VAL A 109 -14.42 11.74 -11.40
CA VAL A 109 -13.75 13.00 -11.06
C VAL A 109 -13.26 12.91 -9.62
N CYS A 110 -12.15 12.20 -9.43
CA CYS A 110 -11.55 11.91 -8.13
C CYS A 110 -11.20 13.20 -7.36
N SER A 111 -10.78 14.23 -8.08
CA SER A 111 -10.41 15.55 -7.55
C SER A 111 -11.54 16.31 -6.86
N SER A 112 -12.79 15.89 -7.03
CA SER A 112 -13.93 16.48 -6.33
C SER A 112 -13.93 16.20 -4.83
N CYS A 113 -13.32 15.09 -4.41
CA CYS A 113 -13.23 14.66 -3.01
C CYS A 113 -11.78 14.53 -2.54
N HIS A 114 -10.90 14.02 -3.42
CA HIS A 114 -9.47 13.82 -3.17
C HIS A 114 -8.65 15.02 -3.67
N VAL A 115 -8.93 16.20 -3.11
CA VAL A 115 -8.27 17.45 -3.48
C VAL A 115 -6.77 17.35 -3.18
N GLY A 116 -5.94 17.81 -4.11
CA GLY A 116 -4.48 17.80 -3.97
C GLY A 116 -3.80 16.45 -4.27
N VAL A 117 -4.56 15.34 -4.33
CA VAL A 117 -4.02 14.04 -4.75
C VAL A 117 -4.07 13.89 -6.26
N THR A 118 -5.22 14.16 -6.87
CA THR A 118 -5.42 14.02 -8.32
C THR A 118 -6.05 15.26 -8.94
N ASP A 119 -5.82 15.51 -10.22
CA ASP A 119 -6.55 16.53 -10.99
C ASP A 119 -7.84 15.99 -11.64
N ALA A 120 -8.53 16.82 -12.42
CA ALA A 120 -9.76 16.43 -13.13
C ALA A 120 -9.53 15.48 -14.32
N GLN A 121 -8.27 15.24 -14.70
CA GLN A 121 -7.85 14.27 -15.70
C GLN A 121 -7.32 12.97 -15.06
N ASN A 122 -7.42 12.85 -13.73
CA ASN A 122 -6.90 11.75 -12.92
C ASN A 122 -5.38 11.60 -12.96
N ASN A 123 -4.64 12.70 -13.25
CA ASN A 123 -3.19 12.71 -13.02
C ASN A 123 -2.90 12.91 -11.53
N ILE A 124 -1.85 12.26 -11.02
CA ILE A 124 -1.37 12.46 -9.66
C ILE A 124 -0.69 13.82 -9.55
N LEU A 125 -1.19 14.69 -8.68
CA LEU A 125 -0.66 16.03 -8.41
C LEU A 125 0.46 16.02 -7.37
N ASN A 126 0.34 15.15 -6.37
CA ASN A 126 1.35 14.98 -5.33
C ASN A 126 1.62 13.48 -5.07
N ALA A 127 2.82 13.03 -5.43
CA ALA A 127 3.25 11.65 -5.23
C ALA A 127 3.35 11.26 -3.75
N GLU A 128 3.58 12.21 -2.84
CA GLU A 128 3.66 11.95 -1.40
C GLU A 128 2.30 11.55 -0.79
N LEU A 129 1.20 11.87 -1.48
CA LEU A 129 -0.17 11.54 -1.06
C LEU A 129 -0.74 10.30 -1.78
N HIS A 130 -0.03 9.79 -2.78
CA HIS A 130 -0.48 8.64 -3.57
C HIS A 130 -0.01 7.35 -2.92
N ILE A 131 -0.94 6.60 -2.31
CA ILE A 131 -0.68 5.32 -1.62
C ILE A 131 0.20 5.51 -0.37
N ASN A 132 -0.08 6.57 0.39
CA ASN A 132 0.62 6.89 1.65
C ASN A 132 0.00 6.25 2.91
N GLY A 133 -1.01 5.40 2.74
CA GLY A 133 -1.73 4.77 3.86
C GLY A 133 -2.79 5.65 4.53
N GLU A 134 -3.16 6.80 3.95
CA GLU A 134 -4.14 7.72 4.53
C GLU A 134 -5.35 7.99 3.62
N LYS A 135 -6.47 8.40 4.24
CA LYS A 135 -7.66 8.91 3.55
C LYS A 135 -7.51 10.41 3.28
N ASN A 136 -6.82 10.75 2.19
CA ASN A 136 -6.64 12.13 1.78
C ASN A 136 -7.93 12.71 1.15
N LEU A 137 -8.73 13.41 1.97
CA LEU A 137 -9.96 14.10 1.57
C LEU A 137 -9.82 15.61 1.84
N PHE A 138 -10.27 16.43 0.90
CA PHE A 138 -10.39 17.91 0.95
C PHE A 138 -9.20 18.71 1.53
#